data_AF-R7LP09-F1
#
_entry.id   AF-R7LP09-F1
#
_cell.length_a   1.000
_cell.length_b   1.000
_cell.length_c   1.000
_cell.angle_alpha   90.00
_cell.angle_beta   90.00
_cell.angle_gamma   90.00
#
_symmetry.space_group_name_H-M   'P 1'
#
loop_
_entity.id
_entity.type
_entity.pdbx_description
1 polymer ?
#
loop_
_entity_poly.entity_id
_entity_poly.type
_entity_poly.pdbx_seq_one_letter_code
_entity_poly.pdbx_strand_id
1 'polypeptide(L)'
;MLKNKGITLIALVITIIILLILAGISISALTNQGLFKNAKEAKNRTENSQKEEQEILNQYEDELNRHLSNNRKIEENLIDNVKEGIIKIGDYVKYTPDKTNTDAILQELNTYSGSSDNTTSTLTQENLNWRILDVKDGQVRLISEVPTTSKITLKGYNGYNNAVKLLDDTCNSLYNNSRLASKTQNLKIEDIQDKMVETDYSKFDSNYGKTFTPTNKYYANILTKEKEQKVNGTAGTELGLSEQTELINQTTKTQATSLEVKYTYWNKAMTANDFKDSKYYELFINNGSNYPVYWMSSRFINSDSYFATFCARIVNSNGVGGQGLSDSGSGEGKPSSHFRPIITLNNNVQIDTANSGNGSTAEQAYIIK
;
A
#
# COMPACT_ATOMS: atom_id res chain seq x y z
N MET A 1 -30.23 -45.93 57.34
CA MET A 1 -29.09 -45.23 57.97
C MET A 1 -28.20 -44.65 56.87
N LEU A 2 -28.27 -43.34 56.62
CA LEU A 2 -27.39 -42.64 55.68
C LEU A 2 -26.23 -42.02 56.47
N LYS A 3 -25.00 -42.51 56.24
CA LYS A 3 -23.78 -41.91 56.80
C LYS A 3 -23.49 -40.61 56.05
N ASN A 4 -23.82 -39.46 56.66
CA ASN A 4 -23.33 -38.16 56.19
C ASN A 4 -21.81 -38.09 56.41
N LYS A 5 -21.04 -38.35 55.34
CA LYS A 5 -19.58 -38.20 55.33
C LYS A 5 -19.25 -36.71 55.12
N GLY A 6 -19.05 -35.97 56.20
CA GLY A 6 -18.46 -34.63 56.12
C GLY A 6 -17.00 -34.69 55.67
N ILE A 7 -16.64 -33.89 54.67
CA ILE A 7 -15.24 -33.70 54.27
C ILE A 7 -14.61 -32.75 55.28
N THR A 8 -13.49 -33.13 55.90
CA THR A 8 -12.76 -32.25 56.81
C THR A 8 -12.09 -31.12 56.02
N LEU A 9 -12.00 -29.92 56.59
CA LEU A 9 -11.33 -28.77 55.97
C LEU A 9 -9.89 -29.12 55.51
N ILE A 10 -9.22 -29.99 56.28
CA ILE A 10 -7.90 -30.54 55.96
C ILE A 10 -7.93 -31.34 54.65
N ALA A 11 -8.94 -32.19 54.44
CA ALA A 11 -9.08 -32.96 53.20
C ALA A 11 -9.34 -32.07 51.98
N LEU A 12 -10.09 -30.96 52.15
CA LEU A 12 -10.29 -29.97 51.10
C LEU A 12 -8.98 -29.26 50.72
N VAL A 13 -8.22 -28.81 51.72
CA VAL A 13 -6.92 -28.15 51.53
C VAL A 13 -5.92 -29.08 50.83
N ILE A 14 -5.84 -30.34 51.27
CA ILE A 14 -4.98 -31.35 50.63
C ILE A 14 -5.38 -31.57 49.16
N THR A 15 -6.68 -31.62 48.87
CA THR A 15 -7.18 -31.80 47.50
C THR A 15 -6.79 -30.64 46.60
N ILE A 16 -6.90 -29.40 47.08
CA ILE A 16 -6.50 -28.20 46.33
C ILE A 16 -4.99 -28.21 46.06
N ILE A 17 -4.17 -28.59 47.05
CA ILE A 17 -2.71 -28.68 46.89
C ILE A 17 -2.35 -29.74 45.82
N ILE A 18 -3.00 -30.92 45.86
CA ILE A 18 -2.77 -31.98 44.87
C ILE A 18 -3.16 -31.50 43.46
N LEU A 19 -4.29 -30.82 43.32
CA LEU A 19 -4.75 -30.27 42.03
C LEU A 19 -3.79 -29.22 41.48
N LEU A 20 -3.26 -28.32 42.33
CA LEU A 20 -2.28 -27.31 41.92
C LEU A 20 -0.95 -27.93 41.48
N ILE A 21 -0.50 -28.99 42.17
CA ILE A 21 0.70 -29.74 41.76
C ILE A 21 0.47 -30.44 40.42
N LEU A 22 -0.67 -31.10 40.23
CA LEU A 22 -1.01 -31.75 38.96
C LEU A 22 -1.09 -30.74 37.80
N ALA A 23 -1.71 -29.58 38.04
CA ALA A 23 -1.77 -28.50 37.06
C ALA A 23 -0.38 -27.96 36.72
N GLY A 24 0.47 -27.75 37.73
CA GLY A 24 1.85 -27.31 37.55
C GLY A 24 2.68 -28.30 36.71
N ILE A 25 2.55 -29.60 36.96
CA ILE A 25 3.25 -30.65 36.19
C ILE A 25 2.70 -30.73 34.75
N SER A 26 1.39 -30.61 34.57
CA SER A 26 0.75 -30.67 33.24
C SER A 26 1.12 -29.47 32.36
N ILE A 27 1.10 -28.26 32.91
CA ILE A 27 1.53 -27.04 32.21
C ILE A 27 3.03 -27.13 31.92
N SER A 28 3.84 -27.54 32.89
CA SER A 28 5.28 -27.72 32.69
C SER A 28 5.59 -28.78 31.65
N ALA A 29 4.82 -29.87 31.55
CA ALA A 29 4.97 -30.88 30.49
C ALA A 29 4.63 -30.30 29.11
N LEU A 30 3.56 -29.51 29.00
CA LEU A 30 3.18 -28.82 27.76
C LEU A 30 4.21 -27.76 27.33
N THR A 31 4.85 -27.06 28.27
CA THR A 31 5.88 -26.05 27.97
C THR A 31 7.29 -26.66 27.78
N ASN A 32 7.63 -27.73 28.49
CA ASN A 32 8.97 -28.34 28.47
C ASN A 32 9.16 -29.44 27.42
N GLN A 33 8.09 -30.03 26.87
CA GLN A 33 8.20 -31.04 25.81
C GLN A 33 8.28 -30.45 24.39
N GLY A 34 8.47 -29.14 24.27
CA GLY A 34 8.69 -28.49 22.97
C GLY A 34 7.49 -28.55 22.03
N LEU A 35 6.29 -28.94 22.48
CA LEU A 35 5.11 -29.06 21.63
C LEU A 35 4.79 -27.74 20.90
N PHE A 36 4.80 -26.62 21.62
CA PHE A 36 4.63 -25.29 21.01
C PHE A 36 5.79 -24.90 20.08
N LYS A 37 7.01 -25.32 20.39
CA LYS A 37 8.19 -25.11 19.55
C LYS A 37 8.05 -25.90 18.24
N ASN A 38 7.67 -27.17 18.32
CA ASN A 38 7.45 -28.07 17.18
C ASN A 38 6.27 -27.61 16.31
N ALA A 39 5.18 -27.11 16.92
CA ALA A 39 4.06 -26.54 16.19
C ALA A 39 4.47 -25.27 15.44
N LYS A 40 5.28 -24.40 16.06
CA LYS A 40 5.84 -23.21 15.41
C LYS A 40 6.79 -23.58 14.27
N GLU A 41 7.66 -24.58 14.48
CA GLU A 41 8.55 -25.09 13.45
C GLU A 41 7.81 -25.77 12.29
N ALA A 42 6.73 -26.50 12.57
CA ALA A 42 5.87 -27.09 11.55
C ALA A 42 5.15 -26.01 10.73
N LYS A 43 4.65 -24.96 11.39
CA LYS A 43 4.08 -23.79 10.70
C LYS A 43 5.11 -23.13 9.79
N ASN A 44 6.30 -22.81 10.31
CA ASN A 44 7.37 -22.19 9.53
C ASN A 44 7.81 -23.07 8.35
N ARG A 45 7.92 -24.40 8.53
CA ARG A 45 8.23 -25.34 7.45
C ARG A 45 7.15 -25.34 6.38
N THR A 46 5.88 -25.33 6.77
CA THR A 46 4.76 -25.27 5.82
C THR A 46 4.79 -23.97 5.03
N GLU A 47 4.97 -22.82 5.68
CA GLU A 47 5.10 -21.52 5.02
C GLU A 47 6.31 -21.46 4.08
N ASN A 48 7.45 -22.05 4.46
CA ASN A 48 8.63 -22.12 3.61
C ASN A 48 8.42 -23.04 2.40
N SER A 49 7.86 -24.24 2.59
CA SER A 49 7.57 -25.16 1.48
C SER A 49 6.55 -24.56 0.50
N GLN A 50 5.58 -23.78 0.98
CA GLN A 50 4.66 -23.03 0.10
C GLN A 50 5.39 -21.97 -0.74
N LYS A 51 6.40 -21.29 -0.17
CA LYS A 51 7.25 -20.36 -0.94
C LYS A 51 8.08 -21.09 -1.98
N GLU A 52 8.72 -22.19 -1.60
CA GLU A 52 9.51 -23.04 -2.50
C GLU A 52 8.66 -23.57 -3.66
N GLU A 53 7.44 -24.04 -3.38
CA GLU A 53 6.50 -24.51 -4.40
C GLU A 53 6.11 -23.40 -5.39
N GLN A 54 5.88 -22.17 -4.89
CA GLN A 54 5.60 -21.01 -5.73
C GLN A 54 6.82 -20.59 -6.56
N GLU A 55 8.03 -20.63 -6.00
CA GLU A 55 9.27 -20.36 -6.74
C GLU A 55 9.46 -21.38 -7.88
N ILE A 56 9.18 -22.67 -7.62
CA ILE A 56 9.23 -23.72 -8.64
C ILE A 56 8.17 -23.48 -9.73
N LEU A 57 6.94 -23.10 -9.37
CA LEU A 57 5.89 -22.75 -10.34
C LEU A 57 6.31 -21.57 -11.22
N ASN A 58 6.87 -20.51 -10.62
CA ASN A 58 7.37 -19.36 -11.36
C ASN A 58 8.51 -19.77 -12.32
N GLN A 59 9.42 -20.66 -11.90
CA GLN A 59 10.49 -21.18 -12.77
C GLN A 59 9.94 -21.98 -13.95
N TYR A 60 8.92 -22.83 -13.73
CA TYR A 60 8.26 -23.55 -14.82
C TYR A 60 7.53 -22.62 -15.77
N GLU A 61 6.88 -21.58 -15.26
CA GLU A 61 6.25 -20.54 -16.09
C GLU A 61 7.30 -19.79 -16.91
N ASP A 62 8.45 -19.45 -16.33
CA ASP A 62 9.56 -18.83 -17.05
C ASP A 62 10.14 -19.74 -18.12
N GLU A 63 10.32 -21.04 -17.84
CA GLU A 63 10.83 -22.02 -18.80
C GLU A 63 9.83 -22.27 -19.94
N LEU A 64 8.54 -22.46 -19.62
CA LEU A 64 7.49 -22.61 -20.63
C LEU A 64 7.41 -21.39 -21.52
N ASN A 65 7.46 -20.19 -20.92
CA ASN A 65 7.47 -18.94 -21.66
C ASN A 65 8.71 -18.82 -22.55
N ARG A 66 9.90 -19.19 -22.07
CA ARG A 66 11.13 -19.25 -22.88
C ARG A 66 10.96 -20.16 -24.10
N HIS A 67 10.34 -21.33 -23.92
CA HIS A 67 10.07 -22.25 -25.03
C HIS A 67 9.04 -21.70 -26.02
N LEU A 68 8.05 -20.95 -25.56
CA LEU A 68 7.02 -20.33 -26.41
C LEU A 68 7.47 -19.00 -27.04
N SER A 69 8.41 -18.27 -26.44
CA SER A 69 8.91 -16.99 -26.90
C SER A 69 10.05 -17.14 -27.93
N ASN A 70 10.78 -18.25 -27.92
CA ASN A 70 11.83 -18.54 -28.90
C ASN A 70 11.35 -18.52 -30.37
N ASN A 71 10.04 -18.55 -30.63
CA ASN A 71 9.45 -18.42 -31.97
C ASN A 71 8.64 -17.13 -32.20
N ARG A 72 8.47 -16.27 -31.18
CA ARG A 72 7.70 -15.02 -31.29
C ARG A 72 8.65 -13.84 -31.42
N LYS A 73 8.52 -13.09 -32.52
CA LYS A 73 9.32 -11.88 -32.76
C LYS A 73 8.75 -10.73 -31.94
N ILE A 74 9.62 -9.95 -31.30
CA ILE A 74 9.22 -8.68 -30.68
C ILE A 74 8.64 -7.79 -31.77
N GLU A 75 7.39 -7.36 -31.60
CA GLU A 75 6.75 -6.39 -32.50
C GLU A 75 7.23 -4.97 -32.17
N GLU A 76 7.06 -4.01 -33.08
CA GLU A 76 7.46 -2.63 -32.78
C GLU A 76 6.58 -2.00 -31.68
N ASN A 77 5.32 -2.38 -31.57
CA ASN A 77 4.40 -1.79 -30.60
C ASN A 77 4.60 -2.38 -29.19
N LEU A 78 4.88 -1.54 -28.19
CA LEU A 78 5.10 -2.01 -26.82
C LEU A 78 3.87 -2.71 -26.23
N ILE A 79 2.67 -2.18 -26.43
CA ILE A 79 1.48 -2.74 -25.78
C ILE A 79 1.16 -4.14 -26.27
N ASP A 80 1.37 -4.41 -27.56
CA ASP A 80 1.05 -5.72 -28.15
C ASP A 80 2.00 -6.78 -27.58
N ASN A 81 3.29 -6.47 -27.47
CA ASN A 81 4.28 -7.34 -26.82
C ASN A 81 3.93 -7.65 -25.35
N VAL A 82 3.41 -6.67 -24.59
CA VAL A 82 3.02 -6.90 -23.19
C VAL A 82 1.75 -7.77 -23.11
N LYS A 83 0.75 -7.52 -23.97
CA LYS A 83 -0.48 -8.31 -24.01
C LYS A 83 -0.25 -9.75 -24.44
N GLU A 84 0.71 -9.98 -25.34
CA GLU A 84 1.09 -11.32 -25.78
C GLU A 84 2.00 -12.06 -24.77
N GLY A 85 2.45 -11.37 -23.72
CA GLY A 85 3.36 -11.93 -22.72
C GLY A 85 4.80 -12.12 -23.22
N ILE A 86 5.18 -11.44 -24.30
CA ILE A 86 6.58 -11.38 -24.77
C ILE A 86 7.38 -10.52 -23.80
N ILE A 87 6.83 -9.34 -23.45
CA ILE A 87 7.33 -8.49 -22.37
C ILE A 87 6.46 -8.71 -21.15
N LYS A 88 7.07 -9.10 -20.04
CA LYS A 88 6.35 -9.51 -18.83
C LYS A 88 6.14 -8.34 -17.87
N ILE A 89 5.18 -8.51 -16.98
CA ILE A 89 5.06 -7.67 -15.79
C ILE A 89 6.37 -7.74 -15.00
N GLY A 90 6.89 -6.59 -14.61
CA GLY A 90 8.16 -6.46 -13.92
C GLY A 90 9.40 -6.42 -14.81
N ASP A 91 9.29 -6.58 -16.13
CA ASP A 91 10.44 -6.36 -17.03
C ASP A 91 10.86 -4.88 -17.02
N TYR A 92 12.16 -4.64 -17.18
CA TYR A 92 12.74 -3.30 -17.17
C TYR A 92 12.56 -2.59 -18.51
N VAL A 93 12.20 -1.31 -18.44
CA VAL A 93 12.04 -0.42 -19.60
C VAL A 93 12.86 0.85 -19.40
N LYS A 94 13.57 1.28 -20.44
CA LYS A 94 14.34 2.51 -20.44
C LYS A 94 13.41 3.70 -20.68
N TYR A 95 12.95 4.30 -19.60
CA TYR A 95 12.21 5.56 -19.62
C TYR A 95 13.06 6.67 -19.00
N THR A 96 13.00 7.87 -19.58
CA THR A 96 13.75 9.04 -19.09
C THR A 96 12.80 10.24 -19.00
N PRO A 97 12.49 10.74 -17.80
CA PRO A 97 11.72 11.96 -17.62
C PRO A 97 12.35 13.17 -18.30
N ASP A 98 11.53 14.19 -18.60
CA ASP A 98 12.04 15.49 -19.01
C ASP A 98 12.78 16.16 -17.84
N LYS A 99 13.92 16.79 -18.12
CA LYS A 99 14.71 17.47 -17.08
C LYS A 99 13.93 18.65 -16.51
N THR A 100 13.84 18.74 -15.19
CA THR A 100 13.08 19.79 -14.49
C THR A 100 13.75 20.19 -13.17
N ASN A 101 13.19 21.17 -12.47
CA ASN A 101 13.56 21.55 -11.10
C ASN A 101 12.36 21.38 -10.15
N THR A 102 12.56 21.65 -8.86
CA THR A 102 11.54 21.45 -7.83
C THR A 102 10.83 22.72 -7.39
N ASP A 103 11.12 23.89 -7.98
CA ASP A 103 10.68 25.19 -7.46
C ASP A 103 9.15 25.33 -7.43
N ALA A 104 8.48 24.99 -8.54
CA ALA A 104 7.03 25.10 -8.67
C ALA A 104 6.28 24.16 -7.71
N ILE A 105 6.69 22.88 -7.67
CA ILE A 105 6.05 21.90 -6.78
C ILE A 105 6.35 22.18 -5.30
N LEU A 106 7.53 22.73 -4.96
CA LEU A 106 7.85 23.14 -3.60
C LEU A 106 6.99 24.32 -3.14
N GLN A 107 6.65 25.27 -4.01
CA GLN A 107 5.72 26.34 -3.69
C GLN A 107 4.34 25.80 -3.32
N GLU A 108 3.86 24.83 -4.09
CA GLU A 108 2.57 24.16 -3.84
C GLU A 108 2.61 23.37 -2.53
N LEU A 109 3.62 22.53 -2.33
CA LEU A 109 3.82 21.75 -1.10
C LEU A 109 3.88 22.65 0.13
N ASN A 110 4.63 23.75 0.10
CA ASN A 110 4.73 24.68 1.23
C ASN A 110 3.40 25.36 1.55
N THR A 111 2.57 25.58 0.55
CA THR A 111 1.25 26.22 0.73
C THR A 111 0.20 25.23 1.24
N TYR A 112 0.18 24.00 0.72
CA TYR A 112 -0.97 23.10 0.86
C TYR A 112 -0.70 21.82 1.65
N SER A 113 0.55 21.44 1.91
CA SER A 113 0.85 20.22 2.69
C SER A 113 0.62 20.38 4.19
N GLY A 114 0.50 21.62 4.67
CA GLY A 114 0.53 21.97 6.09
C GLY A 114 1.93 21.97 6.72
N SER A 115 3.00 21.78 5.94
CA SER A 115 4.38 21.73 6.43
C SER A 115 5.34 22.55 5.56
N SER A 116 6.30 23.21 6.21
CA SER A 116 7.42 23.91 5.56
C SER A 116 8.68 23.04 5.45
N ASP A 117 8.56 21.73 5.64
CA ASP A 117 9.68 20.78 5.69
C ASP A 117 10.06 20.25 4.30
N ASN A 118 9.20 20.52 3.32
CA ASN A 118 9.42 20.18 1.92
C ASN A 118 10.34 21.25 1.33
N THR A 119 11.58 20.89 1.05
CA THR A 119 12.63 21.81 0.56
C THR A 119 13.44 21.13 -0.54
N THR A 120 14.32 21.88 -1.19
CA THR A 120 15.27 21.34 -2.18
C THR A 120 16.24 20.31 -1.59
N SER A 121 16.41 20.25 -0.27
CA SER A 121 17.22 19.22 0.40
C SER A 121 16.47 17.92 0.66
N THR A 122 15.13 17.93 0.61
CA THR A 122 14.29 16.76 0.87
C THR A 122 13.58 16.23 -0.38
N LEU A 123 13.53 17.03 -1.44
CA LEU A 123 12.91 16.71 -2.73
C LEU A 123 13.82 17.08 -3.91
N THR A 124 14.16 16.07 -4.71
CA THR A 124 14.92 16.22 -5.96
C THR A 124 14.37 15.33 -7.07
N GLN A 125 14.69 15.64 -8.34
CA GLN A 125 14.45 14.73 -9.45
C GLN A 125 15.54 13.64 -9.44
N GLU A 126 15.13 12.41 -9.20
CA GLU A 126 16.04 11.26 -9.11
C GLU A 126 16.13 10.52 -10.45
N ASN A 127 17.26 9.84 -10.69
CA ASN A 127 17.39 8.93 -11.81
C ASN A 127 16.88 7.53 -11.41
N LEU A 128 15.63 7.23 -11.75
CA LEU A 128 14.98 5.96 -11.41
C LEU A 128 15.02 4.99 -12.60
N ASN A 129 15.11 3.70 -12.30
CA ASN A 129 14.80 2.63 -13.23
C ASN A 129 13.29 2.36 -13.24
N TRP A 130 12.79 1.78 -14.33
CA TRP A 130 11.36 1.60 -14.55
C TRP A 130 11.05 0.17 -14.94
N ARG A 131 9.92 -0.34 -14.43
CA ARG A 131 9.46 -1.71 -14.67
C ARG A 131 8.03 -1.69 -15.18
N ILE A 132 7.66 -2.64 -16.03
CA ILE A 132 6.27 -2.83 -16.46
C ILE A 132 5.40 -3.11 -15.24
N LEU A 133 4.39 -2.28 -15.02
CA LEU A 133 3.42 -2.46 -13.95
C LEU A 133 2.24 -3.32 -14.44
N ASP A 134 1.57 -2.88 -15.49
CA ASP A 134 0.44 -3.57 -16.13
C ASP A 134 0.02 -2.88 -17.44
N VAL A 135 -1.06 -3.39 -18.03
CA VAL A 135 -1.83 -2.69 -19.06
C VAL A 135 -3.18 -2.31 -18.47
N LYS A 136 -3.51 -1.02 -18.48
CA LYS A 136 -4.79 -0.48 -18.00
C LYS A 136 -5.33 0.52 -19.02
N ASP A 137 -6.62 0.43 -19.32
CA ASP A 137 -7.30 1.29 -20.30
C ASP A 137 -6.60 1.36 -21.67
N GLY A 138 -6.04 0.22 -22.10
CA GLY A 138 -5.33 0.12 -23.37
C GLY A 138 -3.98 0.81 -23.40
N GLN A 139 -3.39 1.17 -22.25
CA GLN A 139 -2.07 1.78 -22.12
C GLN A 139 -1.16 0.93 -21.23
N VAL A 140 0.13 0.88 -21.57
CA VAL A 140 1.15 0.28 -20.70
C VAL A 140 1.48 1.25 -19.58
N ARG A 141 1.49 0.76 -18.35
CA ARG A 141 1.93 1.52 -17.19
C ARG A 141 3.28 1.01 -16.69
N LEU A 142 4.13 1.94 -16.28
CA LEU A 142 5.40 1.69 -15.64
C LEU A 142 5.31 2.08 -14.17
N ILE A 143 6.09 1.40 -13.34
CA ILE A 143 6.34 1.77 -11.95
C ILE A 143 7.84 1.96 -11.77
N SER A 144 8.26 2.92 -10.93
CA SER A 144 9.68 3.01 -10.57
C SER A 144 10.15 1.69 -9.97
N GLU A 145 11.43 1.32 -10.09
CA GLU A 145 11.97 0.08 -9.53
C GLU A 145 11.93 0.10 -7.99
N VAL A 146 12.39 1.19 -7.39
CA VAL A 146 12.38 1.45 -5.94
C VAL A 146 11.59 2.73 -5.64
N PRO A 147 11.07 2.93 -4.41
CA PRO A 147 10.50 4.21 -4.02
C PRO A 147 11.60 5.27 -4.12
N THR A 148 11.19 6.53 -4.21
CA THR A 148 12.14 7.64 -4.17
C THR A 148 12.97 7.62 -2.89
N THR A 149 14.15 8.23 -2.90
CA THR A 149 14.88 8.58 -1.68
C THR A 149 14.38 9.90 -1.08
N SER A 150 13.82 10.77 -1.93
CA SER A 150 13.08 11.98 -1.54
C SER A 150 11.84 11.62 -0.73
N LYS A 151 11.49 12.50 0.22
CA LYS A 151 10.31 12.34 1.07
C LYS A 151 9.41 13.55 0.97
N ILE A 152 8.11 13.30 1.11
CA ILE A 152 7.09 14.35 1.20
C ILE A 152 6.51 14.31 2.61
N THR A 153 6.54 15.46 3.27
CA THR A 153 5.96 15.66 4.60
C THR A 153 4.57 16.26 4.46
N LEU A 154 3.57 15.58 5.02
CA LEU A 154 2.17 16.02 5.06
C LEU A 154 1.79 16.24 6.53
N LYS A 155 1.04 17.31 6.83
CA LYS A 155 0.68 17.65 8.22
C LYS A 155 -0.78 18.05 8.39
N GLY A 156 -1.40 17.50 9.43
CA GLY A 156 -2.69 17.98 9.92
C GLY A 156 -3.81 17.87 8.89
N TYR A 157 -4.79 18.75 9.02
CA TYR A 157 -5.94 18.81 8.10
C TYR A 157 -5.53 19.15 6.67
N ASN A 158 -4.54 20.01 6.47
CA ASN A 158 -4.02 20.35 5.14
C ASN A 158 -3.32 19.17 4.47
N GLY A 159 -2.55 18.39 5.23
CA GLY A 159 -1.99 17.13 4.78
C GLY A 159 -3.09 16.18 4.29
N TYR A 160 -4.17 15.98 5.06
CA TYR A 160 -5.27 15.11 4.65
C TYR A 160 -6.04 15.69 3.46
N ASN A 161 -6.35 16.98 3.49
CA ASN A 161 -7.06 17.68 2.42
C ASN A 161 -6.36 17.52 1.07
N ASN A 162 -5.02 17.43 1.04
CA ASN A 162 -4.24 17.57 -0.19
C ASN A 162 -3.34 16.38 -0.52
N ALA A 163 -3.36 15.30 0.28
CA ALA A 163 -2.45 14.16 0.11
C ALA A 163 -2.44 13.60 -1.33
N VAL A 164 -3.61 13.31 -1.89
CA VAL A 164 -3.72 12.69 -3.23
C VAL A 164 -3.15 13.61 -4.31
N LYS A 165 -3.61 14.87 -4.34
CA LYS A 165 -3.20 15.81 -5.39
C LYS A 165 -1.72 16.17 -5.28
N LEU A 166 -1.20 16.46 -4.09
CA LEU A 166 0.21 16.81 -3.91
C LEU A 166 1.15 15.66 -4.30
N LEU A 167 0.79 14.42 -3.98
CA LEU A 167 1.59 13.25 -4.35
C LEU A 167 1.56 12.99 -5.86
N ASP A 168 0.38 13.08 -6.49
CA ASP A 168 0.23 12.94 -7.95
C ASP A 168 0.96 14.06 -8.70
N ASP A 169 0.78 15.32 -8.29
CA ASP A 169 1.41 16.49 -8.91
C ASP A 169 2.92 16.48 -8.71
N THR A 170 3.43 15.99 -7.58
CA THR A 170 4.87 15.82 -7.39
C THR A 170 5.44 14.77 -8.33
N CYS A 171 4.77 13.62 -8.50
CA CYS A 171 5.21 12.63 -9.48
C CYS A 171 5.18 13.21 -10.90
N ASN A 172 4.09 13.92 -11.26
CA ASN A 172 3.94 14.51 -12.57
C ASN A 172 4.99 15.58 -12.86
N SER A 173 5.27 16.46 -11.89
CA SER A 173 6.28 17.51 -12.06
C SER A 173 7.69 16.94 -12.23
N LEU A 174 8.02 15.82 -11.60
CA LEU A 174 9.39 15.28 -11.55
C LEU A 174 9.65 14.15 -12.53
N TYR A 175 8.63 13.39 -12.94
CA TYR A 175 8.83 12.14 -13.68
C TYR A 175 8.07 12.09 -15.00
N ASN A 176 7.38 13.15 -15.41
CA ASN A 176 6.72 13.20 -16.69
C ASN A 176 7.71 13.29 -17.87
N ASN A 177 7.31 12.72 -19.01
CA ASN A 177 7.96 12.89 -20.30
C ASN A 177 6.88 13.30 -21.30
N SER A 178 6.98 14.51 -21.82
CA SER A 178 5.99 15.13 -22.70
C SER A 178 5.74 14.38 -24.01
N ARG A 179 6.65 13.48 -24.42
CA ARG A 179 6.54 12.68 -25.64
C ARG A 179 6.04 11.25 -25.39
N LEU A 180 6.49 10.64 -24.30
CA LEU A 180 6.25 9.22 -24.02
C LEU A 180 5.10 8.96 -23.04
N ALA A 181 4.82 9.90 -22.13
CA ALA A 181 3.81 9.72 -21.09
C ALA A 181 2.51 10.44 -21.45
N SER A 182 1.38 9.76 -21.25
CA SER A 182 0.04 10.36 -21.27
C SER A 182 -0.38 10.83 -19.89
N LYS A 183 0.13 10.20 -18.83
CA LYS A 183 -0.15 10.54 -17.44
C LYS A 183 0.99 10.10 -16.54
N THR A 184 1.32 10.93 -15.56
CA THR A 184 2.25 10.59 -14.48
C THR A 184 1.57 10.87 -13.14
N GLN A 185 1.66 9.93 -12.20
CA GLN A 185 1.01 10.02 -10.89
C GLN A 185 1.76 9.17 -9.85
N ASN A 186 1.33 9.19 -8.59
CA ASN A 186 1.86 8.27 -7.57
C ASN A 186 1.00 6.99 -7.51
N LEU A 187 1.54 5.92 -6.92
CA LEU A 187 0.81 4.67 -6.68
C LEU A 187 -0.51 4.90 -5.92
N LYS A 188 -1.60 4.26 -6.36
CA LYS A 188 -2.91 4.33 -5.73
C LYS A 188 -3.30 3.00 -5.09
N ILE A 189 -4.25 3.02 -4.16
CA ILE A 189 -4.72 1.81 -3.46
C ILE A 189 -5.36 0.82 -4.41
N GLU A 190 -6.02 1.31 -5.44
CA GLU A 190 -6.63 0.52 -6.51
C GLU A 190 -5.57 -0.27 -7.30
N ASP A 191 -4.35 0.28 -7.47
CA ASP A 191 -3.27 -0.43 -8.17
C ASP A 191 -2.81 -1.69 -7.44
N ILE A 192 -2.98 -1.74 -6.12
CA ILE A 192 -2.73 -2.94 -5.31
C ILE A 192 -3.99 -3.80 -5.27
N GLN A 193 -5.12 -3.20 -4.92
CA GLN A 193 -6.40 -3.90 -4.71
C GLN A 193 -6.87 -4.67 -5.95
N ASP A 194 -6.70 -4.10 -7.15
CA ASP A 194 -7.06 -4.75 -8.42
C ASP A 194 -6.27 -6.05 -8.66
N LYS A 195 -5.10 -6.19 -8.01
CA LYS A 195 -4.16 -7.31 -8.16
C LYS A 195 -4.24 -8.32 -7.02
N MET A 196 -4.98 -8.03 -5.96
CA MET A 196 -5.16 -8.93 -4.81
C MET A 196 -6.12 -10.08 -5.13
N VAL A 197 -5.92 -11.22 -4.47
CA VAL A 197 -6.85 -12.36 -4.52
C VAL A 197 -8.11 -12.08 -3.70
N GLU A 198 -7.94 -11.60 -2.47
CA GLU A 198 -9.04 -11.26 -1.58
C GLU A 198 -9.51 -9.81 -1.80
N THR A 199 -10.80 -9.64 -2.08
CA THR A 199 -11.43 -8.35 -2.36
C THR A 199 -12.42 -7.93 -1.27
N ASP A 200 -12.75 -8.81 -0.33
CA ASP A 200 -13.55 -8.49 0.85
C ASP A 200 -12.66 -8.01 2.00
N TYR A 201 -12.42 -6.70 2.04
CA TYR A 201 -11.58 -6.07 3.06
C TYR A 201 -12.16 -6.16 4.48
N SER A 202 -13.44 -6.54 4.64
CA SER A 202 -14.02 -6.79 5.97
C SER A 202 -13.42 -8.00 6.68
N LYS A 203 -12.77 -8.90 5.92
CA LYS A 203 -11.99 -10.01 6.48
C LYS A 203 -10.66 -9.58 7.07
N PHE A 204 -10.15 -8.40 6.69
CA PHE A 204 -8.94 -7.82 7.27
C PHE A 204 -9.28 -6.94 8.46
N ASP A 205 -10.37 -6.18 8.35
CA ASP A 205 -10.91 -5.40 9.45
C ASP A 205 -12.43 -5.48 9.48
N SER A 206 -12.97 -6.07 10.55
CA SER A 206 -14.43 -6.26 10.70
C SER A 206 -15.25 -4.97 10.73
N ASN A 207 -14.61 -3.80 10.88
CA ASN A 207 -15.26 -2.50 10.82
C ASN A 207 -15.30 -1.90 9.42
N TYR A 208 -14.56 -2.47 8.45
CA TYR A 208 -14.56 -1.98 7.08
C TYR A 208 -15.98 -1.88 6.53
N GLY A 209 -16.33 -0.69 6.03
CA GLY A 209 -17.64 -0.37 5.49
C GLY A 209 -18.68 0.10 6.50
N LYS A 210 -18.44 -0.03 7.82
CA LYS A 210 -19.36 0.49 8.85
C LYS A 210 -19.33 2.01 8.92
N THR A 211 -20.44 2.59 9.35
CA THR A 211 -20.54 4.05 9.59
C THR A 211 -20.44 4.34 11.08
N PHE A 212 -19.71 5.39 11.43
CA PHE A 212 -19.50 5.85 12.80
C PHE A 212 -19.87 7.33 12.93
N THR A 213 -20.36 7.69 14.11
CA THR A 213 -20.69 9.07 14.48
C THR A 213 -19.80 9.47 15.67
N PRO A 214 -18.59 10.01 15.44
CA PRO A 214 -17.67 10.32 16.53
C PRO A 214 -18.21 11.45 17.42
N THR A 215 -17.88 11.38 18.71
CA THR A 215 -18.24 12.42 19.69
C THR A 215 -17.60 13.76 19.32
N ASN A 216 -16.30 13.75 19.00
CA ASN A 216 -15.57 14.91 18.52
C ASN A 216 -15.73 15.05 17.00
N LYS A 217 -15.86 16.29 16.52
CA LYS A 217 -16.37 16.58 15.16
C LYS A 217 -15.53 17.60 14.40
N TYR A 218 -14.26 17.77 14.76
CA TYR A 218 -13.34 18.49 13.88
C TYR A 218 -13.12 17.69 12.60
N TYR A 219 -12.93 18.36 11.47
CA TYR A 219 -12.79 17.66 10.19
C TYR A 219 -11.94 18.45 9.19
N ALA A 220 -11.40 17.69 8.22
CA ALA A 220 -10.71 18.23 7.06
C ALA A 220 -11.76 18.65 6.02
N ASN A 221 -11.65 19.86 5.47
CA ASN A 221 -12.65 20.42 4.54
C ASN A 221 -12.95 19.51 3.32
N ILE A 222 -11.99 18.69 2.88
CA ILE A 222 -12.19 17.74 1.78
C ILE A 222 -13.32 16.72 2.06
N LEU A 223 -13.61 16.41 3.33
CA LEU A 223 -14.67 15.45 3.69
C LEU A 223 -16.05 15.85 3.15
N THR A 224 -16.28 17.15 2.93
CA THR A 224 -17.53 17.64 2.34
C THR A 224 -17.72 17.20 0.89
N LYS A 225 -16.63 16.83 0.21
CA LYS A 225 -16.61 16.35 -1.18
C LYS A 225 -16.48 14.83 -1.29
N GLU A 226 -16.00 14.15 -0.25
CA GLU A 226 -15.74 12.71 -0.28
C GLU A 226 -17.02 11.88 -0.24
N LYS A 227 -17.12 10.93 -1.18
CA LYS A 227 -18.22 9.98 -1.26
C LYS A 227 -18.33 9.22 0.06
N GLU A 228 -19.57 8.95 0.46
CA GLU A 228 -19.90 8.14 1.65
C GLU A 228 -19.55 8.78 3.00
N GLN A 229 -19.09 10.03 3.01
CA GLN A 229 -18.88 10.82 4.24
C GLN A 229 -19.99 11.87 4.35
N LYS A 230 -20.48 12.12 5.58
CA LYS A 230 -21.52 13.13 5.82
C LYS A 230 -21.08 14.15 6.87
N VAL A 231 -21.13 15.41 6.47
CA VAL A 231 -20.84 16.56 7.34
C VAL A 231 -22.12 17.40 7.44
N ASN A 232 -22.58 17.67 8.67
CA ASN A 232 -23.82 18.42 8.92
C ASN A 232 -25.05 17.86 8.16
N GLY A 233 -25.12 16.52 8.06
CA GLY A 233 -26.20 15.82 7.35
C GLY A 233 -26.10 15.82 5.82
N THR A 234 -25.09 16.47 5.24
CA THR A 234 -24.86 16.50 3.78
C THR A 234 -23.79 15.49 3.40
N ALA A 235 -24.11 14.59 2.47
CA ALA A 235 -23.16 13.61 1.95
C ALA A 235 -22.28 14.22 0.85
N GLY A 236 -20.97 13.95 0.88
CA GLY A 236 -20.10 14.19 -0.25
C GLY A 236 -20.41 13.23 -1.40
N THR A 237 -20.20 13.67 -2.64
CA THR A 237 -20.57 12.91 -3.85
C THR A 237 -19.51 12.90 -4.94
N GLU A 238 -18.45 13.69 -4.79
CA GLU A 238 -17.50 13.97 -5.85
C GLU A 238 -16.32 13.00 -5.84
N LEU A 239 -15.69 12.80 -4.68
CA LEU A 239 -14.36 12.20 -4.58
C LEU A 239 -14.37 10.81 -3.94
N GLY A 240 -13.74 9.84 -4.60
CA GLY A 240 -13.31 8.57 -4.01
C GLY A 240 -12.01 8.69 -3.21
N LEU A 241 -11.49 7.55 -2.76
CA LEU A 241 -10.32 7.47 -1.87
C LEU A 241 -9.04 8.05 -2.50
N SER A 242 -8.88 7.87 -3.81
CA SER A 242 -7.68 8.25 -4.58
C SER A 242 -7.94 9.35 -5.60
N GLU A 243 -9.04 10.10 -5.40
CA GLU A 243 -9.48 11.19 -6.27
C GLU A 243 -9.30 12.54 -5.58
N GLN A 244 -8.77 13.51 -6.32
CA GLN A 244 -8.73 14.90 -5.93
C GLN A 244 -8.41 15.77 -7.14
N THR A 245 -9.24 16.77 -7.41
CA THR A 245 -9.08 17.68 -8.56
C THR A 245 -8.51 19.04 -8.17
N GLU A 246 -8.81 19.51 -6.96
CA GLU A 246 -8.46 20.84 -6.48
C GLU A 246 -7.72 20.78 -5.14
N LEU A 247 -6.84 21.75 -4.91
CA LEU A 247 -6.17 21.95 -3.63
C LEU A 247 -7.05 22.77 -2.69
N ILE A 248 -7.04 22.42 -1.41
CA ILE A 248 -7.84 23.08 -0.37
C ILE A 248 -6.89 23.64 0.68
N ASN A 249 -6.87 24.97 0.81
CA ASN A 249 -6.14 25.63 1.89
C ASN A 249 -7.09 25.87 3.08
N GLN A 250 -7.02 24.99 4.07
CA GLN A 250 -7.76 25.13 5.31
C GLN A 250 -6.93 25.91 6.32
N THR A 251 -7.36 27.14 6.63
CA THR A 251 -6.65 28.05 7.53
C THR A 251 -7.15 28.01 8.97
N THR A 252 -8.31 27.39 9.22
CA THR A 252 -8.91 27.23 10.55
C THR A 252 -9.37 25.80 10.79
N LYS A 253 -9.39 25.37 12.05
CA LYS A 253 -9.96 24.07 12.43
C LYS A 253 -11.48 24.17 12.42
N THR A 254 -12.11 23.49 11.47
CA THR A 254 -13.57 23.49 11.32
C THR A 254 -14.18 22.39 12.18
N GLN A 255 -15.28 22.68 12.86
CA GLN A 255 -16.04 21.70 13.64
C GLN A 255 -17.46 21.59 13.10
N ALA A 256 -17.93 20.35 12.89
CA ALA A 256 -19.29 20.07 12.43
C ALA A 256 -20.28 19.96 13.60
N THR A 257 -21.55 20.26 13.33
CA THR A 257 -22.67 19.96 14.23
C THR A 257 -22.97 18.46 14.28
N SER A 258 -22.88 17.78 13.13
CA SER A 258 -22.93 16.33 12.99
C SER A 258 -21.85 15.84 12.03
N LEU A 259 -21.27 14.68 12.33
CA LEU A 259 -20.26 14.03 11.50
C LEU A 259 -20.58 12.54 11.47
N GLU A 260 -20.83 12.00 10.29
CA GLU A 260 -20.98 10.55 10.08
C GLU A 260 -19.93 10.14 9.04
N VAL A 261 -19.05 9.22 9.43
CA VAL A 261 -17.94 8.79 8.58
C VAL A 261 -17.99 7.30 8.35
N LYS A 262 -17.75 6.89 7.10
CA LYS A 262 -17.59 5.49 6.73
C LYS A 262 -16.16 5.04 6.98
N TYR A 263 -16.02 3.94 7.71
CA TYR A 263 -14.75 3.30 8.01
C TYR A 263 -14.20 2.63 6.76
N THR A 264 -13.07 3.13 6.27
CA THR A 264 -12.41 2.67 5.04
C THR A 264 -10.99 2.17 5.29
N TYR A 265 -10.60 2.03 6.56
CA TYR A 265 -9.34 1.44 6.96
C TYR A 265 -9.38 -0.08 6.86
N TRP A 266 -8.28 -0.63 6.38
CA TRP A 266 -7.90 -2.02 6.54
C TRP A 266 -6.38 -2.05 6.53
N ASN A 267 -5.77 -2.99 7.23
CA ASN A 267 -4.35 -3.26 7.10
C ASN A 267 -4.15 -4.73 6.77
N LYS A 268 -3.03 -5.04 6.13
CA LYS A 268 -2.68 -6.42 5.86
C LYS A 268 -1.19 -6.56 5.67
N ALA A 269 -0.59 -7.46 6.44
CA ALA A 269 0.70 -8.01 6.09
C ALA A 269 0.52 -8.88 4.83
N MET A 270 1.31 -8.60 3.80
CA MET A 270 1.17 -9.21 2.49
C MET A 270 2.20 -10.31 2.29
N THR A 271 1.82 -11.31 1.50
CA THR A 271 2.67 -12.39 1.00
C THR A 271 2.47 -12.54 -0.51
N ALA A 272 3.31 -13.33 -1.18
CA ALA A 272 3.16 -13.62 -2.60
C ALA A 272 1.75 -14.16 -2.96
N ASN A 273 1.19 -15.00 -2.08
CA ASN A 273 -0.11 -15.66 -2.29
C ASN A 273 -1.32 -14.71 -2.13
N ASP A 274 -1.11 -13.49 -1.64
CA ASP A 274 -2.17 -12.49 -1.53
C ASP A 274 -2.45 -11.79 -2.88
N PHE A 275 -1.62 -12.04 -3.90
CA PHE A 275 -1.73 -11.47 -5.24
C PHE A 275 -2.08 -12.54 -6.28
N LYS A 276 -2.82 -12.13 -7.31
CA LYS A 276 -3.17 -12.98 -8.47
C LYS A 276 -1.92 -13.43 -9.24
N ASP A 277 -0.87 -12.63 -9.17
CA ASP A 277 0.46 -12.91 -9.70
C ASP A 277 1.48 -12.47 -8.65
N SER A 278 2.35 -13.40 -8.25
CA SER A 278 3.39 -13.19 -7.24
C SER A 278 4.35 -12.04 -7.59
N LYS A 279 4.46 -11.68 -8.87
CA LYS A 279 5.24 -10.52 -9.33
C LYS A 279 4.78 -9.21 -8.71
N TYR A 280 3.49 -9.05 -8.43
CA TYR A 280 2.98 -7.83 -7.77
C TYR A 280 3.42 -7.74 -6.30
N TYR A 281 3.64 -8.87 -5.62
CA TYR A 281 4.23 -8.85 -4.29
C TYR A 281 5.66 -8.32 -4.33
N GLU A 282 6.46 -8.72 -5.33
CA GLU A 282 7.80 -8.17 -5.56
C GLU A 282 7.76 -6.68 -5.89
N LEU A 283 6.90 -6.26 -6.84
CA LEU A 283 6.81 -4.86 -7.27
C LEU A 283 6.37 -3.91 -6.15
N PHE A 284 5.42 -4.32 -5.32
CA PHE A 284 4.83 -3.44 -4.30
C PHE A 284 5.47 -3.60 -2.92
N ILE A 285 5.75 -4.83 -2.47
CA ILE A 285 6.02 -5.12 -1.05
C ILE A 285 7.44 -5.62 -0.81
N ASN A 286 7.85 -6.69 -1.49
CA ASN A 286 9.07 -7.45 -1.18
C ASN A 286 10.17 -7.18 -2.20
N ASN A 287 10.75 -5.99 -2.10
CA ASN A 287 11.81 -5.54 -2.99
C ASN A 287 13.12 -5.29 -2.22
N GLY A 288 13.45 -6.21 -1.30
CA GLY A 288 14.67 -6.20 -0.49
C GLY A 288 14.45 -5.96 1.01
N SER A 289 15.52 -6.13 1.79
CA SER A 289 15.51 -5.89 3.24
C SER A 289 15.41 -4.39 3.55
N ASN A 290 14.66 -4.02 4.60
CA ASN A 290 14.46 -2.62 5.03
C ASN A 290 13.85 -1.73 3.93
N TYR A 291 12.92 -2.29 3.15
CA TYR A 291 12.26 -1.56 2.08
C TYR A 291 11.57 -0.29 2.60
N PRO A 292 11.86 0.90 2.03
CA PRO A 292 11.38 2.15 2.59
C PRO A 292 9.86 2.25 2.59
N VAL A 293 9.30 2.84 3.65
CA VAL A 293 7.88 3.20 3.68
C VAL A 293 7.63 4.31 2.67
N TYR A 294 6.58 4.15 1.86
CA TYR A 294 6.19 5.14 0.86
C TYR A 294 4.68 5.41 0.86
N TRP A 295 4.35 6.65 0.51
CA TRP A 295 3.00 7.14 0.35
C TRP A 295 2.30 6.54 -0.85
N MET A 296 1.00 6.37 -0.71
CA MET A 296 0.08 6.16 -1.81
C MET A 296 -0.81 7.40 -1.95
N SER A 297 -1.19 7.72 -3.19
CA SER A 297 -2.19 8.75 -3.49
C SER A 297 -3.60 8.26 -3.17
N SER A 298 -3.83 7.92 -1.89
CA SER A 298 -5.11 7.41 -1.40
C SER A 298 -5.29 7.78 0.07
N ARG A 299 -6.49 8.25 0.42
CA ARG A 299 -6.90 8.52 1.79
C ARG A 299 -7.70 7.36 2.37
N PHE A 300 -7.85 7.34 3.69
CA PHE A 300 -8.82 6.49 4.37
C PHE A 300 -9.21 7.10 5.72
N ILE A 301 -10.28 6.56 6.30
CA ILE A 301 -10.77 6.94 7.62
C ILE A 301 -10.76 5.69 8.52
N ASN A 302 -10.15 5.84 9.70
CA ASN A 302 -10.26 4.90 10.82
C ASN A 302 -11.09 5.59 11.91
N SER A 303 -12.21 5.01 12.31
CA SER A 303 -13.12 5.66 13.26
C SER A 303 -13.67 4.68 14.29
N ASP A 304 -13.93 5.21 15.48
CA ASP A 304 -14.75 4.59 16.51
C ASP A 304 -15.85 5.57 16.98
N SER A 305 -16.46 5.31 18.14
CA SER A 305 -17.51 6.17 18.73
C SER A 305 -16.99 7.48 19.32
N TYR A 306 -15.70 7.61 19.57
CA TYR A 306 -15.09 8.78 20.21
C TYR A 306 -14.38 9.69 19.19
N PHE A 307 -13.60 9.10 18.28
CA PHE A 307 -12.77 9.82 17.32
C PHE A 307 -12.87 9.21 15.92
N ALA A 308 -12.67 10.06 14.91
CA ALA A 308 -12.30 9.67 13.57
C ALA A 308 -10.88 10.17 13.27
N THR A 309 -10.00 9.30 12.81
CA THR A 309 -8.67 9.64 12.31
C THR A 309 -8.68 9.68 10.79
N PHE A 310 -8.23 10.80 10.24
CA PHE A 310 -8.09 11.09 8.83
C PHE A 310 -6.66 10.80 8.39
N CYS A 311 -6.48 9.80 7.53
CA CYS A 311 -5.19 9.21 7.23
C CYS A 311 -4.89 9.17 5.73
N ALA A 312 -3.60 9.07 5.39
CA ALA A 312 -3.14 8.70 4.04
C ALA A 312 -2.57 7.27 4.04
N ARG A 313 -2.76 6.55 2.94
CA ARG A 313 -2.30 5.18 2.73
C ARG A 313 -0.79 5.14 2.54
N ILE A 314 -0.18 4.08 3.05
CA ILE A 314 1.22 3.75 2.82
C ILE A 314 1.37 2.28 2.47
N VAL A 315 2.48 1.98 1.80
CA VAL A 315 3.08 0.65 1.81
C VAL A 315 4.31 0.70 2.70
N ASN A 316 4.45 -0.31 3.54
CA ASN A 316 5.65 -0.54 4.35
C ASN A 316 6.28 -1.90 3.97
N SER A 317 7.42 -2.21 4.58
CA SER A 317 8.17 -3.44 4.28
C SER A 317 7.39 -4.75 4.45
N ASN A 318 6.25 -4.72 5.14
CA ASN A 318 5.47 -5.90 5.48
C ASN A 318 4.10 -5.92 4.79
N GLY A 319 3.64 -4.85 4.14
CA GLY A 319 2.32 -4.79 3.52
C GLY A 319 1.71 -3.40 3.43
N VAL A 320 0.37 -3.36 3.39
CA VAL A 320 -0.42 -2.12 3.24
C VAL A 320 -0.90 -1.63 4.60
N GLY A 321 -0.77 -0.33 4.83
CA GLY A 321 -1.22 0.32 6.05
C GLY A 321 -1.58 1.79 5.83
N GLY A 322 -1.25 2.62 6.82
CA GLY A 322 -1.57 4.03 6.79
C GLY A 322 -0.87 4.86 7.86
N GLN A 323 -0.89 6.18 7.67
CA GLN A 323 -0.40 7.14 8.66
C GLN A 323 -1.46 8.22 8.90
N GLY A 324 -1.71 8.51 10.19
CA GLY A 324 -2.66 9.54 10.61
C GLY A 324 -2.12 10.93 10.36
N LEU A 325 -2.95 11.80 9.77
CA LEU A 325 -2.62 13.18 9.46
C LEU A 325 -3.36 14.14 10.38
N SER A 326 -4.64 13.88 10.65
CA SER A 326 -5.45 14.63 11.62
C SER A 326 -6.53 13.74 12.23
N ASP A 327 -7.19 14.22 13.28
CA ASP A 327 -8.34 13.53 13.85
C ASP A 327 -9.50 14.48 14.18
N SER A 328 -10.64 13.91 14.54
CA SER A 328 -11.83 14.66 14.88
C SER A 328 -11.80 15.30 16.26
N GLY A 329 -10.76 15.05 17.05
CA GLY A 329 -10.44 15.65 18.35
C GLY A 329 -9.46 16.82 18.28
N SER A 330 -9.15 17.33 17.08
CA SER A 330 -8.19 18.41 16.81
C SER A 330 -6.70 18.03 16.85
N GLY A 331 -6.39 16.73 16.97
CA GLY A 331 -5.03 16.21 16.87
C GLY A 331 -4.49 16.29 15.44
N GLU A 332 -3.18 16.48 15.33
CA GLU A 332 -2.47 16.59 14.04
C GLU A 332 -1.18 15.76 14.08
N GLY A 333 -1.00 14.94 13.04
CA GLY A 333 0.25 14.24 12.74
C GLY A 333 1.07 15.01 11.71
N LYS A 334 2.38 14.74 11.69
CA LYS A 334 3.34 15.27 10.71
C LYS A 334 4.22 14.14 10.14
N PRO A 335 3.64 13.09 9.54
CA PRO A 335 4.43 12.03 8.93
C PRO A 335 5.18 12.51 7.67
N SER A 336 6.28 11.81 7.38
CA SER A 336 7.10 12.01 6.19
C SER A 336 7.50 10.64 5.65
N SER A 337 7.21 10.39 4.38
CA SER A 337 7.47 9.12 3.70
C SER A 337 7.93 9.36 2.27
N HIS A 338 8.56 8.34 1.69
CA HIS A 338 8.93 8.33 0.27
C HIS A 338 7.67 8.26 -0.61
N PHE A 339 7.83 8.24 -1.93
CA PHE A 339 6.71 8.06 -2.86
C PHE A 339 7.11 7.15 -4.01
N ARG A 340 6.14 6.70 -4.80
CA ARG A 340 6.28 5.63 -5.80
C ARG A 340 5.65 6.04 -7.14
N PRO A 341 6.43 6.70 -8.01
CA PRO A 341 5.93 7.15 -9.30
C PRO A 341 5.41 6.02 -10.19
N ILE A 342 4.31 6.31 -10.89
CA ILE A 342 3.73 5.52 -11.97
C ILE A 342 3.63 6.38 -13.23
N ILE A 343 4.07 5.82 -14.35
CA ILE A 343 3.94 6.41 -15.68
C ILE A 343 2.90 5.63 -16.45
N THR A 344 1.94 6.31 -17.08
CA THR A 344 1.10 5.72 -18.14
C THR A 344 1.66 6.21 -19.46
N LEU A 345 2.08 5.27 -20.31
CA LEU A 345 2.67 5.58 -21.60
C LEU A 345 1.59 5.89 -22.64
N ASN A 346 1.93 6.71 -23.63
CA ASN A 346 1.11 6.92 -24.81
C ASN A 346 0.93 5.60 -25.59
N ASN A 347 -0.23 5.43 -26.24
CA ASN A 347 -0.58 4.21 -26.98
C ASN A 347 0.36 3.88 -28.17
N ASN A 348 1.10 4.87 -28.64
CA ASN A 348 1.97 4.77 -29.81
C ASN A 348 3.45 4.53 -29.45
N VAL A 349 3.78 4.28 -28.18
CA VAL A 349 5.15 4.00 -27.76
C VAL A 349 5.63 2.70 -28.41
N GLN A 350 6.79 2.78 -29.05
CA GLN A 350 7.40 1.65 -29.75
C GLN A 350 8.67 1.17 -29.03
N ILE A 351 9.05 -0.08 -29.29
CA ILE A 351 10.31 -0.67 -28.86
C ILE A 351 11.37 -0.40 -29.95
N ASP A 352 12.58 -0.03 -29.53
CA ASP A 352 13.76 -0.07 -30.38
C ASP A 352 14.32 -1.49 -30.39
N THR A 353 13.80 -2.33 -31.29
CA THR A 353 14.17 -3.75 -31.40
C THR A 353 15.63 -3.98 -31.77
N ALA A 354 16.33 -2.97 -32.30
CA ALA A 354 17.73 -3.10 -32.68
C ALA A 354 18.70 -2.91 -31.50
N ASN A 355 18.30 -2.10 -30.51
CA ASN A 355 19.15 -1.70 -29.39
C ASN A 355 18.66 -2.21 -28.03
N SER A 356 17.44 -2.74 -27.95
CA SER A 356 16.85 -3.24 -26.70
C SER A 356 17.58 -4.48 -26.16
N GLY A 357 17.68 -4.55 -24.84
CA GLY A 357 17.99 -5.80 -24.15
C GLY A 357 16.74 -6.68 -24.01
N ASN A 358 16.78 -7.60 -23.04
CA ASN A 358 15.70 -8.57 -22.79
C ASN A 358 14.80 -8.20 -21.59
N GLY A 359 14.99 -7.02 -21.01
CA GLY A 359 14.22 -6.51 -19.87
C GLY A 359 14.50 -7.20 -18.54
N SER A 360 15.48 -8.12 -18.42
CA SER A 360 15.67 -8.88 -17.17
C SER A 360 16.36 -8.07 -16.06
N THR A 361 17.12 -7.04 -16.42
CA THR A 361 17.76 -6.09 -15.49
C THR A 361 17.66 -4.67 -16.02
N ALA A 362 17.95 -3.67 -15.19
CA ALA A 362 17.97 -2.27 -15.59
C ALA A 362 18.95 -1.97 -16.74
N GLU A 363 20.09 -2.66 -16.79
CA GLU A 363 21.11 -2.54 -17.85
C GLU A 363 20.66 -3.22 -19.15
N GLN A 364 19.80 -4.22 -19.05
CA GLN A 364 19.22 -4.95 -20.18
C GLN A 364 17.80 -4.49 -20.50
N ALA A 365 17.39 -3.30 -20.07
CA ALA A 365 16.04 -2.80 -20.25
C ALA A 365 15.62 -2.73 -21.73
N TYR A 366 14.34 -2.94 -22.00
CA TYR A 366 13.74 -2.62 -23.30
C TYR A 366 13.83 -1.12 -23.56
N ILE A 367 14.34 -0.72 -24.72
CA ILE A 367 14.45 0.68 -25.10
C ILE A 367 13.16 1.09 -25.82
N ILE A 368 12.56 2.18 -25.37
CA ILE A 368 11.32 2.71 -25.97
C ILE A 368 11.57 4.05 -26.67
N LYS A 369 10.77 4.34 -27.70
CA LYS A 369 10.89 5.55 -28.55
C LYS A 369 9.54 6.16 -28.92
#